data_AF-A0A1J5PSX5-F1
#
_entry.id   AF-A0A1J5PSX5-F1
#
_cell.length_a   1.000
_cell.length_b   1.000
_cell.length_c   1.000
_cell.angle_alpha   90.00
_cell.angle_beta   90.00
_cell.angle_gamma   90.00
#
_symmetry.space_group_name_H-M   'P 1'
#
loop_
_entity.id
_entity.type
_entity.pdbx_description
1 polymer ?
#
loop_
_entity_poly.entity_id
_entity_poly.type
_entity_poly.pdbx_seq_one_letter_code
_entity_poly.pdbx_strand_id
1 'polypeptide(L)'
;MLTQLLHAGVLARQKALLLGQFTEYKLTPHDRGFRLQAVQQWLRQKINIPVLTHLPYGHVATKVLLPVGARCDLSVDGRDALLVWGHL
;
A
#
# COMPACT_ATOMS: atom_id res chain seq x y z
N MET A 1 2.26 -5.19 12.08
CA MET A 1 0.91 -5.19 11.46
C MET A 1 0.91 -5.88 10.09
N LEU A 2 1.64 -5.41 9.07
CA LEU A 2 1.61 -6.05 7.73
C LEU A 2 2.06 -7.53 7.73
N THR A 3 3.01 -7.89 8.59
CA THR A 3 3.45 -9.28 8.80
C THR A 3 2.33 -10.20 9.31
N GLN A 4 1.41 -9.68 10.12
CA GLN A 4 0.27 -10.44 10.60
C GLN A 4 -0.70 -10.74 9.45
N LEU A 5 -1.02 -9.75 8.62
CA LEU A 5 -1.87 -9.94 7.44
C LEU A 5 -1.25 -10.91 6.43
N LEU A 6 0.09 -10.90 6.32
CA LEU A 6 0.85 -11.86 5.53
C LEU A 6 0.63 -13.29 6.04
N HIS A 7 0.94 -13.54 7.32
CA HIS A 7 0.87 -14.89 7.90
C HIS A 7 -0.57 -15.39 8.13
N ALA A 8 -1.54 -14.48 8.26
CA ALA A 8 -2.97 -14.82 8.26
C ALA A 8 -3.52 -15.14 6.86
N GLY A 9 -2.68 -15.09 5.82
CA GLY A 9 -3.08 -15.37 4.43
C GLY A 9 -4.03 -14.33 3.84
N VAL A 10 -4.16 -13.15 4.45
CA VAL A 10 -5.03 -12.09 3.93
C VAL A 10 -4.41 -11.48 2.67
N LEU A 11 -3.11 -11.18 2.70
CA LEU A 11 -2.42 -10.58 1.54
C LEU A 11 -2.41 -11.51 0.32
N ALA A 12 -2.31 -12.82 0.52
CA ALA A 12 -2.33 -13.81 -0.56
C ALA A 12 -3.69 -13.87 -1.32
N ARG A 13 -4.76 -13.34 -0.72
CA ARG A 13 -6.11 -13.33 -1.30
C ARG A 13 -6.45 -12.03 -2.04
N GLN A 14 -5.57 -11.03 -2.01
CA GLN A 14 -5.83 -9.73 -2.64
C GLN A 14 -5.36 -9.73 -4.10
N LYS A 15 -5.84 -8.77 -4.90
CA LYS A 15 -5.36 -8.54 -6.27
C LYS A 15 -4.20 -7.55 -6.32
N ALA A 16 -4.14 -6.61 -5.38
CA ALA A 16 -3.11 -5.59 -5.25
C ALA A 16 -3.04 -5.07 -3.81
N LEU A 17 -1.90 -4.54 -3.40
CA LEU A 17 -1.71 -3.82 -2.13
C LEU A 17 -1.35 -2.37 -2.43
N LEU A 18 -2.24 -1.43 -2.09
CA LEU A 18 -1.99 0.00 -2.22
C LEU A 18 -1.67 0.58 -0.84
N LEU A 19 -0.47 1.09 -0.70
CA LEU A 19 0.01 1.72 0.52
C LEU A 19 -0.25 3.23 0.45
N GLY A 20 -1.04 3.72 1.40
CA GLY A 20 -1.21 5.14 1.66
C GLY A 20 0.05 5.81 2.19
N GLN A 21 -0.09 7.03 2.69
CA GLN A 21 1.02 7.77 3.25
C GLN A 21 1.17 7.48 4.75
N PHE A 22 2.36 7.01 5.12
CA PHE A 22 2.78 6.80 6.51
C PHE A 22 3.67 7.98 6.92
N THR A 23 3.08 8.93 7.66
CA THR A 23 3.72 10.17 8.12
C THR A 23 4.04 10.07 9.62
N GLU A 24 4.71 11.09 10.17
CA GLU A 24 4.97 11.24 11.61
C GLU A 24 5.79 10.12 12.29
N TYR A 25 6.45 9.25 11.52
CA TYR A 25 7.40 8.28 12.07
C TYR A 25 8.78 8.95 12.25
N LYS A 26 9.45 8.61 13.34
CA LYS A 26 10.79 9.11 13.65
C LYS A 26 11.79 7.97 13.52
N LEU A 27 12.84 8.21 12.73
CA LEU A 27 14.00 7.34 12.69
C LEU A 27 14.92 7.67 13.87
N THR A 28 15.54 6.64 14.40
CA THR A 28 16.50 6.68 15.48
C THR A 28 17.83 6.06 15.01
N PRO A 29 18.95 6.35 15.70
CA PRO A 29 20.23 5.70 15.38
C PRO A 29 20.17 4.17 15.46
N HIS A 30 19.29 3.60 16.29
CA HIS A 30 19.12 2.16 16.43
C HIS A 30 18.54 1.49 15.19
N ASP A 31 17.79 2.23 14.35
CA ASP A 31 17.17 1.67 13.15
C ASP A 31 18.21 1.27 12.10
N ARG A 32 19.43 1.81 12.14
CA ARG A 32 20.56 1.39 11.28
C ARG A 32 20.20 1.29 9.80
N GLY A 33 19.42 2.26 9.29
CA GLY A 33 18.97 2.30 7.90
C GLY A 33 17.66 1.54 7.61
N PHE A 34 17.09 0.86 8.60
CA PHE A 34 15.75 0.28 8.49
C PHE A 34 14.70 1.40 8.46
N ARG A 35 14.06 1.55 7.30
CA ARG A 35 13.03 2.58 7.04
C ARG A 35 11.83 1.96 6.34
N LEU A 36 10.74 2.71 6.19
CA LEU A 36 9.52 2.24 5.51
C LEU A 36 9.76 1.65 4.12
N GLN A 37 10.74 2.16 3.38
CA GLN A 37 11.15 1.58 2.10
C GLN A 37 11.65 0.12 2.24
N ALA A 38 12.37 -0.20 3.30
CA ALA A 38 12.83 -1.57 3.56
C ALA A 38 11.63 -2.52 3.79
N VAL A 39 10.59 -2.04 4.47
CA VAL A 39 9.34 -2.80 4.67
C VAL A 39 8.64 -3.06 3.33
N GLN A 40 8.56 -2.05 2.46
CA GLN A 40 7.96 -2.17 1.13
C GLN A 40 8.72 -3.17 0.25
N GLN A 41 10.05 -3.07 0.23
CA GLN A 41 10.92 -3.98 -0.52
C GLN A 41 10.79 -5.41 -0.01
N TRP A 42 10.81 -5.60 1.32
CA TRP A 42 10.62 -6.92 1.91
C TRP A 42 9.25 -7.51 1.57
N LEU A 43 8.16 -6.72 1.64
CA LEU A 43 6.83 -7.20 1.25
C LEU A 43 6.77 -7.64 -0.21
N ARG A 44 7.37 -6.86 -1.14
CA ARG A 44 7.45 -7.23 -2.57
C ARG A 44 8.17 -8.56 -2.81
N GLN A 45 9.06 -8.98 -1.90
CA GLN A 45 9.72 -10.29 -1.97
C GLN A 45 8.88 -11.43 -1.36
N LYS A 46 7.82 -11.12 -0.61
CA LYS A 46 7.01 -12.11 0.12
C LYS A 46 5.66 -12.40 -0.51
N ILE A 47 5.15 -11.52 -1.37
CA ILE A 47 3.83 -11.67 -1.99
C ILE A 47 3.90 -11.48 -3.50
N ASN A 48 3.06 -12.20 -4.24
CA ASN A 48 3.04 -12.20 -5.71
C ASN A 48 2.10 -11.14 -6.31
N ILE A 49 1.59 -10.20 -5.49
CA ILE A 49 0.67 -9.15 -5.91
C ILE A 49 1.41 -7.81 -6.01
N PRO A 50 1.01 -6.89 -6.90
CA PRO A 50 1.63 -5.58 -6.99
C PRO A 50 1.49 -4.80 -5.68
N VAL A 51 2.61 -4.24 -5.22
CA VAL A 51 2.68 -3.35 -4.04
C VAL A 51 2.94 -1.93 -4.51
N LEU A 52 1.88 -1.14 -4.57
CA LEU A 52 1.90 0.27 -4.96
C LEU A 52 1.99 1.16 -3.73
N THR A 53 2.66 2.31 -3.87
CA THR A 53 2.87 3.28 -2.79
C THR A 53 2.33 4.64 -3.21
N HIS A 54 2.32 5.60 -2.29
CA HIS A 54 1.90 6.99 -2.55
C HIS A 54 0.43 7.16 -2.91
N LEU A 55 -0.45 6.22 -2.55
CA LEU A 55 -1.88 6.48 -2.59
C LEU A 55 -2.16 7.72 -1.72
N PRO A 56 -2.83 8.77 -2.24
CA PRO A 56 -3.13 10.00 -1.49
C PRO A 56 -4.23 9.73 -0.45
N TYR A 57 -3.88 8.97 0.59
CA TYR A 57 -4.77 8.52 1.66
C TYR A 57 -3.97 8.34 2.96
N GLY A 58 -4.64 8.53 4.10
CA GLY A 58 -4.05 8.45 5.43
C GLY A 58 -4.14 9.77 6.20
N HIS A 59 -3.17 10.01 7.08
CA HIS A 59 -3.09 11.22 7.91
C HIS A 59 -2.36 12.34 7.15
N VAL A 60 -2.99 12.81 6.08
CA VAL A 60 -2.48 13.86 5.19
C VAL A 60 -3.58 14.87 4.87
N ALA A 61 -3.19 16.08 4.49
CA ALA A 61 -4.12 17.18 4.20
C ALA A 61 -5.02 16.86 2.99
N THR A 62 -4.42 16.49 1.86
CA THR A 62 -5.15 16.09 0.66
C THR A 62 -5.30 14.57 0.65
N LYS A 63 -6.52 14.10 0.86
CA LYS A 63 -6.86 12.66 0.84
C LYS A 63 -8.08 12.38 -0.02
N VAL A 64 -8.03 11.27 -0.75
CA VAL A 64 -9.18 10.76 -1.50
C VAL A 64 -10.14 10.01 -0.57
N LEU A 65 -11.43 10.00 -0.89
CA LEU A 65 -12.40 9.13 -0.24
C LEU A 65 -12.43 7.81 -1.01
N LEU A 66 -12.15 6.70 -0.31
CA LEU A 66 -12.15 5.38 -0.91
C LEU A 66 -13.51 4.70 -0.69
N PRO A 67 -14.14 4.14 -1.74
CA PRO A 67 -15.44 3.49 -1.64
C PRO A 67 -15.30 2.07 -1.08
N VAL A 68 -15.20 1.95 0.25
CA VAL A 68 -15.02 0.65 0.90
C VAL A 68 -16.19 -0.29 0.55
N GLY A 69 -15.87 -1.46 -0.01
CA GLY A 69 -16.85 -2.47 -0.43
C GLY A 69 -17.32 -2.34 -1.88
N ALA A 70 -17.00 -1.25 -2.58
CA ALA A 70 -17.28 -1.12 -4.01
C ALA A 70 -16.29 -1.95 -4.84
N ARG A 71 -16.72 -2.31 -6.06
CA ARG A 71 -15.81 -2.80 -7.09
C ARG A 71 -15.06 -1.63 -7.70
N CYS A 72 -13.74 -1.79 -7.84
CA CYS A 72 -12.85 -0.82 -8.43
C CYS A 72 -11.97 -1.50 -9.46
N ASP A 73 -11.59 -0.75 -10.49
CA ASP A 73 -10.62 -1.16 -11.49
C ASP A 73 -9.30 -0.46 -11.23
N LEU A 74 -8.21 -1.24 -11.30
CA LEU A 74 -6.85 -0.75 -11.13
C LEU A 74 -6.07 -1.05 -12.40
N SER A 75 -5.60 0.00 -13.07
CA SER A 75 -4.68 -0.08 -14.19
C SER A 75 -3.31 0.46 -13.77
N VAL A 76 -2.24 -0.22 -14.17
CA VAL A 76 -0.86 0.19 -13.90
C VAL A 76 -0.09 0.14 -15.21
N ASP A 77 0.51 1.27 -15.59
CA ASP A 77 1.36 1.39 -16.77
C ASP A 77 2.68 2.11 -16.38
N GLY A 78 3.77 1.35 -16.34
CA GLY A 78 5.06 1.84 -15.89
C GLY A 78 5.04 2.41 -14.47
N ARG A 79 5.08 3.75 -14.36
CA ARG A 79 5.05 4.47 -13.08
C ARG A 79 3.66 5.03 -12.74
N ASP A 80 2.75 5.00 -13.68
CA ASP A 80 1.41 5.54 -13.54
C ASP A 80 0.45 4.43 -13.07
N ALA A 81 -0.44 4.79 -12.14
CA ALA A 81 -1.47 3.90 -11.64
C ALA A 81 -2.79 4.67 -11.55
N LEU A 82 -3.84 4.09 -12.13
CA LEU A 82 -5.19 4.63 -12.12
C LEU A 82 -6.10 3.68 -11.35
N LEU A 83 -6.70 4.17 -10.26
CA LEU A 83 -7.75 3.48 -9.52
C LEU A 83 -9.07 4.17 -9.82
N VAL A 84 -10.01 3.46 -10.45
CA VAL A 84 -11.31 3.98 -10.89
C VAL A 84 -12.42 3.22 -10.20
N TRP A 85 -13.49 3.95 -9.87
CA TRP A 85 -14.73 3.40 -9.34
C TRP A 85 -15.88 4.30 -9.77
N GLY A 86 -17.10 3.75 -9.86
CA GLY A 86 -18.30 4.55 -10.14
C GLY A 86 -18.77 4.56 -11.59
N HIS A 87 -18.34 3.62 -12.43
CA HIS A 87 -19.06 3.28 -13.66
C HIS A 87 -20.07 2.16 -13.37
N LEU A 88 -21.36 2.47 -13.53
CA LEU A 88 -22.39 1.49 -13.91
C LEU A 88 -22.57 1.59 -15.42
#